data_AF-A0A3Q8I1B4-F1
#
_entry.id   AF-A0A3Q8I1B4-F1
#
_cell.length_a   1.000
_cell.length_b   1.000
_cell.length_c   1.000
_cell.angle_alpha   90.00
_cell.angle_beta   90.00
_cell.angle_gamma   90.00
#
_symmetry.space_group_name_H-M   'P 1'
#
loop_
_entity.id
_entity.type
_entity.pdbx_description
1 polymer ?
#
loop_
_entity_poly.entity_id
_entity_poly.type
_entity_poly.pdbx_seq_one_letter_code
_entity_poly.pdbx_strand_id
1 'polypeptide(L)'
;MIPVLIVRGQAMALVFRKLLEPEFGRELRVLESEYVGSSVSLARSILLNRKSIVAVVTDAKPEELRQTHRSIVYLLISVACADLWKVSLLVPETEVLLFQEQEVLRQVLGREPTEEEVTRGQTEPRRVLEERLGLERRALDEELCRRLETVDVSSLAGQPAVQQVRQFFRAHREGRASLPF
;
A
#
# COMPACT_ATOMS: atom_id res chain seq x y z
N MET A 1 13.06 8.86 16.04
CA MET A 1 11.82 8.04 16.08
C MET A 1 11.67 7.34 14.77
N ILE A 2 11.10 6.13 14.75
CA ILE A 2 11.07 5.27 13.57
C ILE A 2 9.89 5.69 12.68
N PRO A 3 10.13 6.18 11.44
CA PRO A 3 9.11 6.38 10.41
C PRO A 3 8.12 5.22 10.31
N VAL A 4 6.85 5.53 10.01
CA VAL A 4 5.80 4.51 9.91
C VAL A 4 5.13 4.58 8.55
N LEU A 5 5.03 3.43 7.89
CA LEU A 5 4.15 3.21 6.75
C LEU A 5 2.94 2.40 7.24
N ILE A 6 1.73 2.86 6.93
CA ILE A 6 0.49 2.13 7.18
C ILE A 6 -0.07 1.68 5.83
N VAL A 7 -0.30 0.38 5.64
CA VAL A 7 -0.80 -0.20 4.40
C VAL A 7 -2.09 -0.96 4.68
N ARG A 8 -3.10 -0.76 3.84
CA ARG A 8 -4.33 -1.55 3.95
C ARG A 8 -4.11 -2.99 3.46
N GLY A 9 -4.46 -3.98 4.28
CA GLY A 9 -4.32 -5.41 4.01
C GLY A 9 -2.95 -5.96 4.42
N GLN A 10 -2.94 -7.16 5.01
CA GLN A 10 -1.71 -7.79 5.51
C GLN A 10 -0.80 -8.21 4.35
N ALA A 11 -1.37 -8.76 3.27
CA ALA A 11 -0.62 -9.15 2.09
C ALA A 11 0.12 -7.96 1.47
N MET A 12 -0.56 -6.82 1.36
CA MET A 12 0.03 -5.61 0.79
C MET A 12 1.06 -4.98 1.73
N ALA A 13 0.84 -5.02 3.04
CA ALA A 13 1.86 -4.63 4.00
C ALA A 13 3.14 -5.48 3.85
N LEU A 14 3.02 -6.78 3.57
CA LEU A 14 4.15 -7.66 3.29
C LEU A 14 4.87 -7.26 1.99
N VAL A 15 4.15 -6.97 0.91
CA VAL A 15 4.73 -6.49 -0.36
C VAL A 15 5.53 -5.21 -0.15
N PHE A 16 4.94 -4.20 0.50
CA PHE A 16 5.63 -2.95 0.79
C PHE A 16 6.84 -3.14 1.70
N ARG A 17 6.76 -4.05 2.68
CA ARG A 17 7.91 -4.39 3.54
C ARG A 17 9.07 -4.94 2.70
N LYS A 18 8.82 -5.94 1.86
CA LYS A 18 9.84 -6.50 0.95
C LYS A 18 10.43 -5.45 0.00
N LEU A 19 9.60 -4.56 -0.54
CA LEU A 19 10.02 -3.52 -1.49
C LEU A 19 10.85 -2.40 -0.86
N LEU A 20 10.69 -2.16 0.43
CA LEU A 20 11.32 -1.04 1.14
C LEU A 20 12.45 -1.50 2.07
N GLU A 21 12.48 -2.77 2.47
CA GLU A 21 13.52 -3.35 3.32
C GLU A 21 14.96 -3.15 2.78
N PRO A 22 15.25 -3.30 1.48
CA PRO A 22 16.62 -3.06 0.97
C PRO A 22 17.13 -1.64 1.20
N GLU A 23 16.24 -0.65 1.30
CA GLU A 23 16.62 0.76 1.44
C GLU A 23 16.50 1.29 2.88
N PHE A 24 15.52 0.80 3.64
CA PHE A 24 15.19 1.33 4.96
C PHE A 24 15.38 0.32 6.09
N GLY A 25 15.43 -0.98 5.80
CA GLY A 25 15.61 -2.04 6.79
C GLY A 25 14.73 -1.86 8.03
N ARG A 26 15.37 -1.78 9.21
CA ARG A 26 14.69 -1.58 10.51
C ARG A 26 14.37 -0.11 10.82
N GLU A 27 14.79 0.84 9.97
CA GLU A 27 14.52 2.27 10.13
C GLU A 27 13.12 2.67 9.66
N LEU A 28 12.37 1.77 9.01
CA LEU A 28 10.99 1.98 8.64
C LEU A 28 10.10 0.88 9.22
N ARG A 29 9.05 1.27 9.94
CA ARG A 29 8.05 0.33 10.44
C ARG A 29 6.86 0.27 9.49
N VAL A 30 6.59 -0.91 8.92
CA VAL A 30 5.38 -1.15 8.10
C VAL A 30 4.31 -1.80 8.97
N LEU A 31 3.16 -1.14 9.08
CA LEU A 31 1.97 -1.55 9.80
C LEU A 31 0.83 -1.84 8.83
N GLU A 32 0.04 -2.84 9.14
CA GLU A 32 -1.18 -3.23 8.45
C GLU A 32 -2.42 -2.56 9.06
N SER A 33 -3.44 -2.39 8.23
CA SER A 33 -4.78 -1.98 8.65
C SER A 33 -5.85 -2.63 7.77
N GLU A 34 -7.04 -2.86 8.30
CA GLU A 34 -8.11 -3.52 7.54
C GLU A 34 -8.92 -2.57 6.65
N TYR A 35 -9.11 -1.33 7.10
CA TYR A 35 -10.01 -0.36 6.48
C TYR A 35 -9.37 1.02 6.41
N VAL A 36 -9.78 1.81 5.40
CA VAL A 36 -9.35 3.20 5.19
C VAL A 36 -9.46 4.02 6.50
N GLY A 37 -10.62 3.95 7.16
CA GLY A 37 -10.87 4.69 8.41
C GLY A 37 -9.92 4.29 9.55
N SER A 38 -9.58 3.00 9.66
CA SER A 38 -8.61 2.49 10.63
C SER A 38 -7.20 2.96 10.31
N SER A 39 -6.81 2.97 9.04
CA SER A 39 -5.51 3.51 8.59
C SER A 39 -5.35 4.97 9.00
N VAL A 40 -6.36 5.80 8.74
CA VAL A 40 -6.33 7.23 9.04
C VAL A 40 -6.33 7.47 10.55
N SER A 41 -7.14 6.73 11.31
CA SER A 41 -7.18 6.85 12.76
C SER A 41 -5.84 6.48 13.40
N LEU A 42 -5.21 5.42 12.93
CA LEU A 42 -3.87 5.02 13.37
C LEU A 42 -2.82 6.07 13.01
N ALA A 43 -2.86 6.59 11.78
CA ALA A 43 -1.95 7.65 11.34
C ALA A 43 -2.04 8.89 12.25
N ARG A 44 -3.27 9.36 12.53
CA ARG A 44 -3.49 10.50 13.44
C ARG A 44 -2.96 10.24 14.84
N SER A 45 -3.20 9.05 15.38
CA SER A 45 -2.68 8.66 16.70
C SER A 45 -1.15 8.68 16.75
N ILE A 46 -0.47 8.20 15.70
CA ILE A 46 0.98 8.21 15.61
C ILE A 46 1.52 9.64 15.48
N LEU A 47 0.90 10.47 14.63
CA LEU A 47 1.27 11.87 14.45
C LEU A 47 1.14 12.66 15.76
N LEU A 48 0.03 12.51 16.49
CA LEU A 48 -0.23 13.23 17.74
C LEU A 48 0.67 12.76 18.89
N ASN A 49 0.72 11.45 19.13
CA ASN A 49 1.30 10.90 20.36
C ASN A 49 2.79 10.58 20.21
N ARG A 50 3.20 10.18 19.00
CA ARG A 50 4.57 9.72 18.73
C ARG A 50 5.32 10.69 17.84
N LYS A 51 4.75 11.78 17.35
CA LYS A 51 5.41 12.81 16.51
C LYS A 51 6.30 12.22 15.39
N SER A 52 5.94 11.06 14.88
CA SER A 52 6.72 10.35 13.85
C SER A 52 6.16 10.69 12.48
N ILE A 53 7.00 10.63 11.45
CA ILE A 53 6.53 10.77 10.07
C ILE A 53 5.72 9.54 9.66
N VAL A 54 4.64 9.75 8.92
CA VAL A 54 3.68 8.70 8.58
C VAL A 54 3.30 8.73 7.10
N ALA A 55 3.50 7.62 6.38
CA ALA A 55 2.86 7.42 5.09
C ALA A 55 1.65 6.49 5.24
N VAL A 56 0.57 6.77 4.51
CA VAL A 56 -0.62 5.91 4.43
C VAL A 56 -0.81 5.47 2.99
N VAL A 57 -0.77 4.16 2.76
CA VAL A 57 -1.16 3.51 1.50
C VAL A 57 -2.50 2.84 1.74
N THR A 58 -3.50 3.28 1.00
CA THR A 58 -4.82 2.66 0.98
C THR A 58 -5.34 2.69 -0.44
N ASP A 59 -6.56 2.24 -0.65
CA ASP A 59 -7.24 2.33 -1.92
C ASP A 59 -8.39 3.34 -1.92
N ALA A 60 -8.86 3.61 -3.14
CA ALA A 60 -10.10 4.30 -3.39
C ALA A 60 -10.70 3.80 -4.70
N LYS A 61 -12.04 3.75 -4.77
CA LYS A 61 -12.71 3.54 -6.04
C LYS A 61 -12.46 4.71 -6.99
N PRO A 62 -12.42 4.50 -8.32
CA PRO A 62 -12.17 5.57 -9.29
C PRO A 62 -13.09 6.77 -9.12
N GLU A 63 -14.38 6.54 -8.90
CA GLU A 63 -15.42 7.55 -8.72
C GLU A 63 -15.30 8.32 -7.39
N GLU A 64 -14.66 7.73 -6.38
CA GLU A 64 -14.50 8.31 -5.04
C GLU A 64 -13.11 8.91 -4.82
N LEU A 65 -12.14 8.67 -5.72
CA LEU A 65 -10.72 9.00 -5.55
C LEU A 65 -10.47 10.40 -4.98
N ARG A 66 -11.06 11.42 -5.60
CA ARG A 66 -10.89 12.83 -5.17
C ARG A 66 -11.48 13.07 -3.78
N GLN A 67 -12.65 12.52 -3.50
CA GLN A 67 -13.34 12.71 -2.23
C GLN A 67 -12.62 11.97 -1.10
N THR A 68 -12.18 10.73 -1.35
CA THR A 68 -11.39 9.93 -0.41
C THR A 68 -10.08 10.62 -0.08
N HIS A 69 -9.33 11.07 -1.10
CA HIS A 69 -8.09 11.81 -0.89
C HIS A 69 -8.31 13.07 -0.04
N ARG A 70 -9.30 13.91 -0.40
CA ARG A 70 -9.62 15.14 0.34
C ARG A 70 -10.00 14.86 1.79
N SER A 71 -10.79 13.81 2.02
CA SER A 71 -11.23 13.42 3.36
C SER A 71 -10.04 13.01 4.23
N ILE A 72 -9.13 12.19 3.70
CA ILE A 72 -7.93 11.77 4.43
C ILE A 72 -7.03 12.97 4.72
N VAL A 73 -6.74 13.80 3.72
CA VAL A 73 -5.91 15.00 3.87
C VAL A 73 -6.47 15.95 4.93
N TYR A 74 -7.79 16.20 4.90
CA TYR A 74 -8.45 17.06 5.89
C TYR A 74 -8.27 16.53 7.32
N LEU A 75 -8.35 15.20 7.50
CA LEU A 75 -8.16 14.56 8.80
C LEU A 75 -6.72 14.63 9.28
N LEU A 76 -5.73 14.51 8.40
CA LEU A 76 -4.30 14.52 8.76
C LEU A 76 -3.77 15.94 8.98
N ILE A 77 -4.17 16.92 8.16
CA ILE A 77 -3.73 18.32 8.31
C ILE A 77 -4.22 18.94 9.62
N SER A 78 -5.35 18.45 10.17
CA SER A 78 -5.86 18.88 11.46
C SER A 78 -4.98 18.49 12.66
N VAL A 79 -4.03 17.56 12.48
CA VAL A 79 -3.20 17.03 13.58
C VAL A 79 -1.69 17.21 13.37
N ALA A 80 -1.24 17.43 12.13
CA ALA A 80 0.18 17.60 11.82
C ALA A 80 0.43 18.37 10.53
N CYS A 81 1.59 19.03 10.45
CA CYS A 81 2.09 19.68 9.24
C CYS A 81 2.19 18.68 8.07
N ALA A 82 1.94 19.15 6.86
CA ALA A 82 1.92 18.34 5.64
C ALA A 82 3.24 17.61 5.37
N ASP A 83 4.38 18.14 5.84
CA ASP A 83 5.67 17.46 5.71
C ASP A 83 5.70 16.15 6.51
N LEU A 84 4.97 16.03 7.61
CA LEU A 84 5.04 14.83 8.47
C LEU A 84 4.21 13.66 7.95
N TRP A 85 3.47 13.84 6.85
CA TRP A 85 2.64 12.75 6.33
C TRP A 85 2.52 12.72 4.81
N LYS A 86 2.28 11.51 4.26
CA LYS A 86 1.95 11.31 2.85
C LYS A 86 0.77 10.33 2.73
N VAL A 87 -0.08 10.57 1.73
CA VAL A 87 -1.16 9.67 1.34
C VAL A 87 -0.89 9.19 -0.07
N SER A 88 -0.96 7.88 -0.29
CA SER A 88 -0.91 7.27 -1.61
C SER A 88 -2.13 6.36 -1.77
N LEU A 89 -2.86 6.54 -2.87
CA LEU A 89 -4.08 5.81 -3.16
C LEU A 89 -3.86 4.88 -4.35
N LEU A 90 -4.06 3.59 -4.12
CA LEU A 90 -4.18 2.57 -5.16
C LEU A 90 -5.63 2.53 -5.67
N VAL A 91 -5.82 2.35 -6.96
CA VAL A 91 -7.15 2.39 -7.59
C VAL A 91 -7.28 1.16 -8.49
N PRO A 92 -8.38 0.39 -8.40
CA PRO A 92 -9.53 0.58 -7.49
C PRO A 92 -9.31 0.02 -6.09
N GLU A 93 -8.47 -1.01 -5.96
CA GLU A 93 -8.15 -1.69 -4.71
C GLU A 93 -6.64 -1.87 -4.58
N THR A 94 -6.15 -2.09 -3.36
CA THR A 94 -4.72 -2.25 -3.08
C THR A 94 -4.07 -3.41 -3.84
N GLU A 95 -4.84 -4.48 -4.06
CA GLU A 95 -4.44 -5.70 -4.75
C GLU A 95 -4.18 -5.48 -6.25
N VAL A 96 -4.62 -4.34 -6.82
CA VAL A 96 -4.32 -3.95 -8.21
C VAL A 96 -2.81 -3.92 -8.49
N LEU A 97 -2.00 -3.69 -7.44
CA LEU A 97 -0.55 -3.68 -7.53
C LEU A 97 -0.02 -5.03 -8.05
N LEU A 98 -0.62 -6.15 -7.64
CA LEU A 98 -0.22 -7.48 -8.09
C LEU A 98 -0.49 -7.71 -9.57
N PHE A 99 -1.44 -6.99 -10.16
CA PHE A 99 -1.81 -7.07 -11.56
C PHE A 99 -1.00 -6.12 -12.46
N GLN A 100 -0.13 -5.27 -11.90
CA GLN A 100 0.73 -4.39 -12.70
C GLN A 100 1.94 -5.14 -13.29
N GLU A 101 2.33 -6.27 -12.70
CA GLU A 101 3.49 -7.05 -13.13
C GLU A 101 3.08 -8.50 -13.36
N GLN A 102 3.06 -8.93 -14.62
CA GLN A 102 2.59 -10.26 -15.01
C GLN A 102 3.36 -11.38 -14.32
N GLU A 103 4.68 -11.23 -14.16
CA GLU A 103 5.53 -12.23 -13.51
C GLU A 103 5.17 -12.41 -12.02
N VAL A 104 4.83 -11.32 -11.32
CA VAL A 104 4.36 -11.39 -9.93
C VAL A 104 3.03 -12.14 -9.85
N LEU A 105 2.08 -11.77 -10.71
CA LEU A 105 0.78 -12.41 -10.76
C LEU A 105 0.91 -13.91 -11.07
N ARG A 106 1.79 -14.29 -12.01
CA ARG A 106 2.09 -15.68 -12.37
C ARG A 106 2.58 -16.47 -11.17
N GLN A 107 3.51 -15.93 -10.40
CA GLN A 107 4.03 -16.58 -9.20
C GLN A 107 2.96 -16.70 -8.09
N VAL A 108 2.14 -15.66 -7.90
CA VAL A 108 1.02 -15.69 -6.94
C VAL A 108 -0.01 -16.76 -7.32
N LEU A 109 -0.40 -16.83 -8.59
CA LEU A 109 -1.39 -17.83 -9.05
C LEU A 109 -0.78 -19.24 -9.17
N GLY A 110 0.55 -19.36 -9.29
CA GLY A 110 1.24 -20.62 -9.56
C GLY A 110 1.04 -21.14 -10.99
N ARG A 111 0.56 -20.28 -11.90
CA ARG A 111 0.31 -20.57 -13.32
C ARG A 111 0.32 -19.28 -14.13
N GLU A 112 0.39 -19.41 -15.45
CA GLU A 112 0.23 -18.26 -16.35
C GLU A 112 -1.16 -17.63 -16.18
N PRO A 113 -1.25 -16.31 -15.91
CA PRO A 113 -2.52 -15.60 -15.91
C PRO A 113 -3.05 -15.47 -17.34
N THR A 114 -4.37 -15.54 -17.51
CA THR A 114 -4.98 -15.27 -18.82
C THR A 114 -5.06 -13.76 -19.08
N GLU A 115 -5.14 -13.36 -20.35
CA GLU A 115 -5.33 -11.94 -20.71
C GLU A 115 -6.60 -11.35 -20.06
N GLU A 116 -7.66 -12.14 -19.95
CA GLU A 116 -8.90 -11.76 -19.28
C GLU A 116 -8.67 -11.50 -17.78
N GLU A 117 -7.91 -12.35 -17.10
CA GLU A 117 -7.58 -12.18 -15.68
C GLU A 117 -6.73 -10.93 -15.44
N VAL A 118 -5.73 -10.69 -16.31
CA VAL A 118 -4.90 -9.48 -16.25
C VAL A 118 -5.76 -8.23 -16.47
N THR A 119 -6.65 -8.26 -17.45
CA THR A 119 -7.52 -7.12 -17.80
C THR A 119 -8.56 -6.85 -16.70
N ARG A 120 -9.29 -7.88 -16.26
CA ARG A 120 -10.27 -7.77 -15.16
C ARG A 120 -9.59 -7.38 -13.85
N GLY A 121 -8.36 -7.83 -13.64
CA GLY A 121 -7.58 -7.47 -12.45
C GLY A 121 -7.27 -5.98 -12.33
N GLN A 122 -7.34 -5.21 -13.42
CA GLN A 122 -7.20 -3.76 -13.35
C GLN A 122 -8.43 -3.06 -12.75
N THR A 123 -9.60 -3.71 -12.77
CA THR A 123 -10.88 -3.11 -12.36
C THR A 123 -11.52 -3.80 -11.16
N GLU A 124 -11.26 -5.09 -10.96
CA GLU A 124 -11.77 -5.90 -9.85
C GLU A 124 -10.72 -6.91 -9.34
N PRO A 125 -9.51 -6.45 -8.97
CA PRO A 125 -8.38 -7.31 -8.62
C PRO A 125 -8.71 -8.31 -7.51
N ARG A 126 -9.38 -7.88 -6.44
CA ARG A 126 -9.73 -8.80 -5.35
C ARG A 126 -10.66 -9.90 -5.83
N ARG A 127 -11.70 -9.55 -6.60
CA ARG A 127 -12.68 -10.52 -7.09
C ARG A 127 -12.02 -11.56 -8.00
N VAL A 128 -11.10 -11.14 -8.87
CA VAL A 128 -10.33 -12.08 -9.70
C VAL A 128 -9.52 -13.04 -8.82
N LEU A 129 -8.85 -12.55 -7.77
CA LEU A 129 -8.10 -13.40 -6.86
C LEU A 129 -8.99 -14.36 -6.06
N GLU A 130 -10.15 -13.90 -5.58
CA GLU A 130 -11.15 -14.74 -4.90
C GLU A 130 -11.65 -15.87 -5.81
N GLU A 131 -12.03 -15.54 -7.05
CA GLU A 131 -12.51 -16.52 -8.04
C GLU A 131 -11.43 -17.55 -8.40
N ARG A 132 -10.16 -17.12 -8.55
CA ARG A 132 -9.08 -18.00 -8.98
C ARG A 132 -8.45 -18.83 -7.88
N LEU A 133 -8.49 -18.36 -6.64
CA LEU A 133 -8.01 -19.12 -5.49
C LEU A 133 -9.15 -19.90 -4.81
N GLY A 134 -10.41 -19.63 -5.15
CA GLY A 134 -11.58 -20.26 -4.53
C GLY A 134 -11.73 -19.87 -3.07
N LEU A 135 -11.42 -18.61 -2.74
CA LEU A 135 -11.35 -18.11 -1.35
C LEU A 135 -12.25 -16.90 -1.15
N GLU A 136 -12.80 -16.78 0.05
CA GLU A 136 -13.45 -15.56 0.52
C GLU A 136 -12.44 -14.57 1.11
N ARG A 137 -12.82 -13.29 1.18
CA ARG A 137 -11.96 -12.15 1.54
C ARG A 137 -10.94 -12.37 2.67
N ARG A 138 -11.34 -12.91 3.82
CA ARG A 138 -10.40 -13.11 4.95
C ARG A 138 -9.39 -14.22 4.65
N ALA A 139 -9.86 -15.33 4.12
CA ALA A 139 -8.99 -16.43 3.71
C ALA A 139 -8.07 -16.03 2.56
N LEU A 140 -8.52 -15.10 1.70
CA LEU A 140 -7.70 -14.55 0.63
C LEU A 140 -6.46 -13.82 1.16
N ASP A 141 -6.60 -12.89 2.10
CA ASP A 141 -5.46 -12.08 2.58
C ASP A 141 -4.40 -12.97 3.26
N GLU A 142 -4.83 -13.98 4.02
CA GLU A 142 -3.94 -14.97 4.64
C GLU A 142 -3.22 -15.83 3.58
N GLU A 143 -3.94 -16.31 2.57
CA GLU A 143 -3.33 -17.12 1.51
C GLU A 143 -2.37 -16.29 0.65
N LEU A 144 -2.74 -15.04 0.35
CA LEU A 144 -1.85 -14.11 -0.34
C LEU A 144 -0.58 -13.87 0.47
N CYS A 145 -0.67 -13.72 1.80
CA CYS A 145 0.53 -13.62 2.65
C CYS A 145 1.45 -14.83 2.46
N ARG A 146 0.91 -16.05 2.57
CA ARG A 146 1.71 -17.29 2.41
C ARG A 146 2.39 -17.36 1.06
N ARG A 147 1.67 -17.04 -0.02
CA ARG A 147 2.23 -17.05 -1.39
C ARG A 147 3.27 -15.95 -1.57
N LEU A 148 2.97 -14.75 -1.09
CA LEU A 148 3.84 -13.58 -1.22
C LEU A 148 5.10 -13.68 -0.37
N GLU A 149 5.20 -14.57 0.61
CA GLU A 149 6.44 -14.84 1.34
C GLU A 149 7.56 -15.34 0.41
N THR A 150 7.24 -16.15 -0.60
CA THR A 150 8.23 -16.72 -1.52
C THR A 150 8.32 -16.00 -2.86
N VAL A 151 7.31 -15.21 -3.22
CA VAL A 151 7.27 -14.44 -4.48
C VAL A 151 8.33 -13.33 -4.46
N ASP A 152 9.04 -13.18 -5.58
CA ASP A 152 9.86 -11.99 -5.83
C ASP A 152 8.95 -10.85 -6.30
N VAL A 153 8.91 -9.77 -5.52
CA VAL A 153 8.11 -8.58 -5.80
C VAL A 153 8.95 -7.43 -6.33
N SER A 154 10.25 -7.63 -6.60
CA SER A 154 11.19 -6.58 -6.95
C SER A 154 10.78 -5.74 -8.17
N SER A 155 10.10 -6.34 -9.15
CA SER A 155 9.58 -5.63 -10.33
C SER A 155 8.54 -4.56 -9.97
N LEU A 156 7.80 -4.73 -8.87
CA LEU A 156 6.84 -3.73 -8.39
C LEU A 156 7.51 -2.47 -7.83
N ALA A 157 8.83 -2.45 -7.65
CA ALA A 157 9.55 -1.29 -7.13
C ALA A 157 9.33 -0.03 -7.98
N GLY A 158 9.12 -0.17 -9.30
CA GLY A 158 8.89 0.94 -10.21
C GLY A 158 7.50 1.58 -10.11
N GLN A 159 6.56 0.94 -9.41
CA GLN A 159 5.16 1.34 -9.41
C GLN A 159 4.96 2.69 -8.70
N PRO A 160 4.08 3.58 -9.23
CA PRO A 160 3.95 4.96 -8.73
C PRO A 160 3.73 5.08 -7.22
N ALA A 161 2.85 4.25 -6.64
CA ALA A 161 2.59 4.27 -5.21
C ALA A 161 3.82 3.91 -4.36
N VAL A 162 4.62 2.94 -4.82
CA VAL A 162 5.86 2.51 -4.16
C VAL A 162 6.91 3.62 -4.24
N GLN A 163 7.04 4.25 -5.40
CA GLN A 163 7.97 5.37 -5.60
C GLN A 163 7.61 6.59 -4.76
N GLN A 164 6.32 6.95 -4.67
CA GLN A 164 5.86 8.04 -3.82
C GLN A 164 6.23 7.82 -2.34
N VAL A 165 5.98 6.62 -1.82
CA VAL A 165 6.32 6.27 -0.43
C VAL A 165 7.84 6.28 -0.21
N ARG A 166 8.60 5.70 -1.14
CA ARG A 166 10.07 5.65 -1.09
C ARG A 166 10.67 7.06 -1.08
N GLN A 167 10.23 7.92 -1.99
CA GLN A 167 10.70 9.30 -2.09
C GLN A 167 10.35 10.11 -0.84
N PHE A 168 9.15 9.93 -0.28
CA PHE A 168 8.72 10.61 0.94
C PHE A 168 9.64 10.31 2.13
N PHE A 169 9.93 9.04 2.39
CA PHE A 169 10.82 8.66 3.50
C PHE A 169 12.28 9.04 3.22
N ARG A 170 12.74 8.94 1.97
CA ARG A 170 14.10 9.36 1.60
C ARG A 170 14.29 10.87 1.83
N ALA A 171 13.35 11.69 1.38
CA ALA A 171 13.39 13.15 1.58
C ALA A 171 13.53 13.50 3.08
N HIS A 172 12.76 12.83 3.94
CA HIS A 172 12.87 12.99 5.39
C HIS A 172 14.21 12.56 5.97
N ARG A 173 14.74 11.41 5.53
CA ARG A 173 16.06 10.94 5.96
C ARG A 173 17.17 11.93 5.59
N GLU A 174 17.02 12.61 4.46
CA GLU A 174 17.95 13.62 3.96
C GLU A 174 17.70 15.04 4.51
N GLY A 175 16.70 15.23 5.38
CA GLY A 175 16.34 16.54 5.93
C GLY A 175 15.73 17.51 4.91
N ARG A 176 15.21 17.00 3.78
CA ARG A 176 14.55 17.79 2.75
C ARG A 176 13.05 17.85 3.03
N ALA A 177 12.47 19.04 2.99
CA ALA A 177 11.02 19.19 3.04
C ALA A 177 10.40 18.48 1.82
N SER A 178 9.56 17.48 2.06
CA SER A 178 8.82 16.81 1.00
C SER A 178 7.63 17.69 0.62
N LEU A 179 7.74 18.41 -0.51
CA LEU A 179 6.65 19.24 -1.02
C LEU A 179 5.38 18.39 -1.20
N PRO A 180 4.21 18.87 -0.74
CA PRO A 180 2.95 18.14 -0.80
C PRO A 180 2.31 18.28 -2.18
N PHE A 181 2.92 17.73 -3.22
CA PHE A 181 2.26 17.52 -4.52
C PHE A 181 2.68 16.14 -5.04
#